data_AF-A0A924LSR7-F1
#
_entry.id   AF-A0A924LSR7-F1
#
_cell.length_a   1.000
_cell.length_b   1.000
_cell.length_c   1.000
_cell.angle_alpha   90.00
_cell.angle_beta   90.00
_cell.angle_gamma   90.00
#
_symmetry.space_group_name_H-M   'P 1'
#
loop_
_entity.id
_entity.type
_entity.pdbx_description
1 polymer ?
#
loop_
_entity_poly.entity_id
_entity_poly.type
_entity_poly.pdbx_seq_one_letter_code
_entity_poly.pdbx_strand_id
1 'polypeptide(L)'
;KKGVCANYAAVFSAIANELNIKTFIVEGYTKQFGKISNLSHAWCASKIDNKWYVFDPTWGSGYVNNMIYTRKIDNSYFKTNPNISITNHMPFDYLWQFLNYPITNDNFYNNKFQIDKTKIYFDFESEILKHENSSAEQKNLESAVRIEKNGLKNKMISDYLSEKKALVTFDNLNKISNDYNAAILEFNDYVAFRNKQFKPNISDIDLKKMIQTPRDKFIDCQERLSKVVDVDAQNIQNLKGLKQSLIQILPQVEEQLAFVNEYLSKNNFKRKGMFTKITLFGLKLN
;
A
#
# COMPACT_ATOMS: atom_id res chain seq x y z
N LYS A 1 10.51 6.92 32.67
CA LYS A 1 10.41 6.57 31.23
C LYS A 1 10.00 7.83 30.46
N LYS A 2 10.40 8.00 29.19
CA LYS A 2 10.12 9.18 28.32
C LYS A 2 9.57 8.71 26.97
N GLY A 3 8.78 9.54 26.28
CA GLY A 3 8.22 9.23 24.95
C GLY A 3 7.59 10.47 24.29
N VAL A 4 7.31 10.37 23.00
CA VAL A 4 6.63 11.40 22.18
C VAL A 4 5.17 11.02 21.93
N CYS A 5 4.41 11.84 21.20
CA CYS A 5 2.99 11.64 20.94
C CYS A 5 2.63 10.23 20.45
N ALA A 6 3.40 9.67 19.52
CA ALA A 6 3.23 8.30 19.05
C ALA A 6 3.32 7.24 20.17
N ASN A 7 4.20 7.44 21.18
CA ASN A 7 4.30 6.53 22.31
C ASN A 7 3.09 6.64 23.25
N TYR A 8 2.59 7.85 23.50
CA TYR A 8 1.39 8.06 24.31
C TYR A 8 0.16 7.44 23.64
N ALA A 9 -0.01 7.68 22.33
CA ALA A 9 -1.09 7.07 21.55
C ALA A 9 -0.98 5.53 21.52
N ALA A 10 0.21 4.98 21.34
CA ALA A 10 0.42 3.53 21.36
C ALA A 10 0.05 2.89 22.71
N VAL A 11 0.45 3.50 23.83
CA VAL A 11 0.11 3.00 25.17
C VAL A 11 -1.39 3.10 25.44
N PHE A 12 -2.02 4.24 25.10
CA PHE A 12 -3.47 4.40 25.24
C PHE A 12 -4.22 3.35 24.42
N SER A 13 -3.86 3.20 23.14
CA SER A 13 -4.49 2.24 22.23
C SER A 13 -4.33 0.80 22.74
N ALA A 14 -3.14 0.42 23.23
CA ALA A 14 -2.91 -0.89 23.83
C ALA A 14 -3.84 -1.15 25.03
N ILE A 15 -3.94 -0.20 25.97
CA ILE A 15 -4.83 -0.34 27.15
C ILE A 15 -6.30 -0.43 26.72
N ALA A 16 -6.74 0.43 25.80
CA ALA A 16 -8.13 0.43 25.34
C ALA A 16 -8.50 -0.88 24.64
N ASN A 17 -7.60 -1.42 23.81
CA ASN A 17 -7.84 -2.71 23.14
C ASN A 17 -7.89 -3.87 24.12
N GLU A 18 -7.07 -3.90 25.19
CA GLU A 18 -7.18 -4.88 26.28
C GLU A 18 -8.53 -4.81 27.02
N LEU A 19 -9.16 -3.64 27.01
CA LEU A 19 -10.51 -3.43 27.55
C LEU A 19 -11.62 -3.68 26.51
N ASN A 20 -11.29 -4.29 25.37
CA ASN A 20 -12.19 -4.53 24.24
C ASN A 20 -12.78 -3.25 23.63
N ILE A 21 -12.10 -2.11 23.80
CA ILE A 21 -12.46 -0.84 23.17
C ILE A 21 -11.53 -0.65 21.97
N LYS A 22 -12.03 -1.03 20.80
CA LYS A 22 -11.29 -0.87 19.54
C LYS A 22 -10.88 0.59 19.34
N THR A 23 -9.58 0.79 19.15
CA THR A 23 -8.98 2.12 19.08
C THR A 23 -8.09 2.28 17.86
N PHE A 24 -8.27 3.39 17.15
CA PHE A 24 -7.45 3.79 16.02
C PHE A 24 -6.43 4.83 16.47
N ILE A 25 -5.17 4.65 16.07
CA ILE A 25 -4.18 5.72 16.15
C ILE A 25 -4.34 6.59 14.91
N VAL A 26 -4.54 7.88 15.11
CA VAL A 26 -4.76 8.87 14.06
C VAL A 26 -3.55 9.78 14.00
N GLU A 27 -3.01 9.94 12.79
CA GLU A 27 -1.89 10.83 12.50
C GLU A 27 -2.36 12.07 11.76
N GLY A 28 -1.73 13.20 12.09
CA GLY A 28 -2.06 14.46 11.48
C GLY A 28 -1.16 15.58 11.96
N TYR A 29 -1.70 16.79 11.94
CA TYR A 29 -1.04 17.97 12.46
C TYR A 29 -2.00 18.79 13.30
N THR A 30 -1.46 19.69 14.10
CA THR A 30 -2.25 20.46 15.07
C THR A 30 -2.14 21.95 14.86
N LYS A 31 -3.09 22.67 15.46
CA LYS A 31 -3.09 24.12 15.56
C LYS A 31 -3.09 24.52 17.03
N GLN A 32 -2.13 25.35 17.43
CA GLN A 32 -2.03 25.93 18.76
C GLN A 32 -1.94 27.45 18.66
N PHE A 33 -2.70 28.17 19.48
CA PHE A 33 -2.71 29.64 19.49
C PHE A 33 -2.90 30.26 18.08
N GLY A 34 -3.76 29.66 17.26
CA GLY A 34 -4.03 30.08 15.89
C GLY A 34 -2.97 29.72 14.85
N LYS A 35 -1.85 29.09 15.25
CA LYS A 35 -0.74 28.73 14.36
C LYS A 35 -0.65 27.22 14.15
N ILE A 36 -0.31 26.83 12.92
CA ILE A 36 -0.05 25.43 12.57
C ILE A 36 1.26 25.00 13.22
N SER A 37 1.24 23.83 13.88
CA SER A 37 2.45 23.19 14.40
C SER A 37 3.38 22.80 13.26
N ASN A 38 4.69 22.94 13.48
CA ASN A 38 5.72 22.49 12.53
C ASN A 38 5.99 20.98 12.64
N LEU A 39 5.41 20.30 13.63
CA LEU A 39 5.55 18.87 13.87
C LEU A 39 4.21 18.17 13.69
N SER A 40 4.27 16.96 13.14
CA SER A 40 3.13 16.05 13.13
C SER A 40 2.76 15.63 14.55
N HIS A 41 1.53 15.16 14.69
CA HIS A 41 0.99 14.71 15.96
C HIS A 41 0.21 13.42 15.78
N ALA A 42 0.16 12.62 16.84
CA ALA A 42 -0.55 11.36 16.88
C ALA A 42 -1.46 11.31 18.10
N TRP A 43 -2.70 10.89 17.90
CA TRP A 43 -3.72 10.75 18.92
C TRP A 43 -4.54 9.48 18.69
N CYS A 44 -5.56 9.24 19.51
CA CYS A 44 -6.40 8.06 19.44
C CYS A 44 -7.86 8.43 19.16
N ALA A 45 -8.60 7.49 18.59
CA ALA A 45 -10.05 7.59 18.45
C ALA A 45 -10.71 6.23 18.62
N SER A 46 -11.86 6.21 19.28
CA SER A 46 -12.60 4.98 19.57
C SER A 46 -14.10 5.23 19.47
N LYS A 47 -14.84 4.19 19.08
CA LYS A 47 -16.32 4.20 19.11
C LYS A 47 -16.79 3.62 20.45
N ILE A 48 -17.52 4.40 21.23
CA ILE A 48 -18.06 4.03 22.54
C ILE A 48 -19.55 4.39 22.56
N ASP A 49 -20.41 3.45 22.94
CA ASP A 49 -21.87 3.63 22.95
C ASP A 49 -22.41 4.19 21.62
N ASN A 50 -21.94 3.62 20.51
CA ASN A 50 -22.23 4.03 19.13
C ASN A 50 -21.81 5.46 18.76
N LYS A 51 -20.96 6.11 19.55
CA LYS A 51 -20.44 7.46 19.27
C LYS A 51 -18.93 7.46 19.15
N TRP A 52 -18.42 8.18 18.16
CA TRP A 52 -16.98 8.37 17.99
C TRP A 52 -16.46 9.46 18.91
N TYR A 53 -15.31 9.19 19.52
CA TYR A 53 -14.62 10.10 20.40
C TYR A 53 -13.13 10.14 20.07
N VAL A 54 -12.54 11.32 20.25
CA VAL A 54 -11.11 11.57 20.09
C VAL A 54 -10.45 11.66 21.47
N PHE A 55 -9.25 11.11 21.57
CA PHE A 55 -8.44 11.05 22.78
C PHE A 55 -7.02 11.49 22.45
N ASP A 56 -6.56 12.59 23.03
CA ASP A 56 -5.14 12.95 22.98
C ASP A 56 -4.47 12.69 24.34
N PRO A 57 -3.89 11.49 24.54
CA PRO A 57 -3.19 11.16 25.78
C PRO A 57 -1.92 12.00 25.99
N THR A 58 -1.38 12.62 24.94
CA THR A 58 -0.18 13.46 25.04
C THR A 58 -0.54 14.77 25.72
N TRP A 59 -1.46 15.54 25.14
CA TRP A 59 -1.87 16.84 25.66
C TRP A 59 -2.75 16.70 26.91
N GLY A 60 -3.48 15.58 27.04
CA GLY A 60 -4.24 15.26 28.25
C GLY A 60 -3.37 14.92 29.46
N SER A 61 -2.08 14.59 29.27
CA SER A 61 -1.18 14.23 30.38
C SER A 61 -0.48 15.42 31.05
N GLY A 62 -0.35 16.54 30.33
CA GLY A 62 0.44 17.69 30.75
C GLY A 62 0.97 18.50 29.57
N TYR A 63 1.95 19.34 29.84
CA TYR A 63 2.54 20.23 28.84
C TYR A 63 4.05 20.35 29.03
N VAL A 64 4.74 20.82 27.99
CA VAL A 64 6.17 21.13 28.04
C VAL A 64 6.33 22.65 28.03
N ASN A 65 7.08 23.17 29.00
CA ASN A 65 7.48 24.57 29.05
C ASN A 65 8.99 24.65 29.28
N ASN A 66 9.72 25.44 28.49
CA ASN A 66 11.19 25.54 28.54
C ASN A 66 11.89 24.17 28.57
N MET A 67 11.45 23.24 27.73
CA MET A 67 11.93 21.84 27.65
C MET A 67 11.69 20.99 28.91
N ILE A 68 10.96 21.51 29.91
CA ILE A 68 10.57 20.80 31.12
C ILE A 68 9.13 20.35 30.98
N TYR A 69 8.91 19.03 31.07
CA TYR A 69 7.58 18.47 31.13
C TYR A 69 6.97 18.67 32.52
N THR A 70 5.78 19.25 32.56
CA THR A 70 4.95 19.37 33.77
C THR A 70 3.71 18.52 33.59
N ARG A 71 3.55 17.52 34.47
CA ARG A 71 2.35 16.69 34.52
C ARG A 71 1.17 17.55 35.01
N LYS A 72 0.10 17.58 34.22
CA LYS A 72 -1.17 18.24 34.57
C LYS A 72 -2.26 17.59 33.74
N ILE A 73 -3.14 16.83 34.39
CA ILE A 73 -4.23 16.16 33.67
C ILE A 73 -5.19 17.22 33.12
N ASP A 74 -5.48 17.10 31.83
CA ASP A 74 -6.46 17.93 31.12
C ASP A 74 -7.50 17.02 30.46
N ASN A 75 -8.68 16.95 31.10
CA ASN A 75 -9.78 16.10 30.63
C ASN A 75 -10.45 16.64 29.36
N SER A 76 -10.12 17.85 28.89
CA SER A 76 -10.66 18.36 27.62
C SER A 76 -10.19 17.53 26.40
N TYR A 77 -9.08 16.79 26.56
CA TYR A 77 -8.54 15.85 25.56
C TYR A 77 -8.99 14.40 25.77
N PHE A 78 -9.90 14.14 26.71
CA PHE A 78 -10.44 12.81 26.98
C PHE A 78 -11.91 12.74 26.52
N LYS A 79 -12.22 11.76 25.66
CA LYS A 79 -13.57 11.55 25.12
C LYS A 79 -14.12 12.80 24.41
N THR A 80 -13.26 13.49 23.66
CA THR A 80 -13.58 14.74 22.97
C THR A 80 -14.48 14.47 21.76
N ASN A 81 -15.51 15.30 21.55
CA ASN A 81 -16.36 15.20 20.36
C ASN A 81 -15.54 15.54 19.10
N PRO A 82 -15.66 14.77 18.00
CA PRO A 82 -14.96 15.05 16.74
C PRO A 82 -15.12 16.49 16.20
N ASN A 83 -16.30 17.10 16.37
CA ASN A 83 -16.56 18.49 15.96
C ASN A 83 -15.77 19.51 16.79
N ILE A 84 -15.35 19.14 18.00
CA ILE A 84 -14.51 19.99 18.86
C ILE A 84 -13.04 19.69 18.55
N SER A 85 -12.64 18.43 18.45
CA SER A 85 -11.24 18.08 18.17
C SER A 85 -10.77 18.61 16.82
N ILE A 86 -11.63 18.64 15.79
CA ILE A 86 -11.24 19.13 14.45
C ILE A 86 -10.84 20.62 14.43
N THR A 87 -11.10 21.39 15.49
CA THR A 87 -10.68 22.80 15.55
C THR A 87 -9.18 22.95 15.84
N ASN A 88 -8.53 21.91 16.38
CA ASN A 88 -7.12 21.94 16.72
C ASN A 88 -6.34 20.66 16.33
N HIS A 89 -7.00 19.55 15.98
CA HIS A 89 -6.42 18.29 15.51
C HIS A 89 -6.92 17.97 14.10
N MET A 90 -6.04 18.08 13.11
CA MET A 90 -6.36 17.82 11.71
C MET A 90 -5.69 16.53 11.23
N PRO A 91 -6.44 15.44 11.03
CA PRO A 91 -5.91 14.22 10.44
C PRO A 91 -5.34 14.46 9.03
N PHE A 92 -4.31 13.72 8.65
CA PHE A 92 -3.82 13.74 7.27
C PHE A 92 -4.85 13.17 6.29
N ASP A 93 -5.48 12.05 6.66
CA ASP A 93 -6.57 11.42 5.93
C ASP A 93 -7.91 11.82 6.56
N TYR A 94 -8.78 12.46 5.77
CA TYR A 94 -10.04 12.99 6.27
C TYR A 94 -11.03 11.93 6.76
N LEU A 95 -10.82 10.64 6.46
CA LEU A 95 -11.59 9.54 7.06
C LEU A 95 -11.61 9.64 8.59
N TRP A 96 -10.46 9.98 9.17
CA TRP A 96 -10.25 10.01 10.61
C TRP A 96 -10.65 11.34 11.26
N GLN A 97 -11.41 12.18 10.56
CA GLN A 97 -12.10 13.32 11.17
C GLN A 97 -13.35 12.88 11.91
N PHE A 98 -13.94 11.74 11.53
CA PHE A 98 -15.24 11.25 12.05
C PHE A 98 -16.38 12.26 11.85
N LEU A 99 -16.37 12.92 10.68
CA LEU A 99 -17.36 13.93 10.27
C LEU A 99 -17.98 13.55 8.93
N ASN A 100 -19.29 13.72 8.80
CA ASN A 100 -19.97 13.49 7.52
C ASN A 100 -19.80 14.62 6.50
N TYR A 101 -19.30 15.76 6.93
CA TYR A 101 -18.91 16.87 6.06
C TYR A 101 -17.47 17.28 6.40
N PRO A 102 -16.46 16.55 5.89
CA PRO A 102 -15.08 16.76 6.28
C PRO A 102 -14.59 18.18 6.02
N ILE A 103 -13.79 18.69 6.96
CA ILE A 103 -13.09 19.96 6.86
C ILE A 103 -11.87 19.77 5.95
N THR A 104 -11.70 20.65 4.98
CA THR A 104 -10.51 20.63 4.11
C THR A 104 -9.31 21.26 4.81
N ASN A 105 -8.10 20.95 4.36
CA ASN A 105 -6.90 21.61 4.90
C ASN A 105 -6.98 23.14 4.73
N ASP A 106 -7.56 23.64 3.64
CA ASP A 106 -7.81 25.07 3.44
C ASP A 106 -8.75 25.67 4.51
N ASN A 107 -9.88 25.03 4.74
CA ASN A 107 -10.82 25.46 5.78
C ASN A 107 -10.20 25.40 7.18
N PHE A 108 -9.44 24.35 7.48
CA PHE A 108 -8.72 24.22 8.74
C PHE A 108 -7.75 25.39 8.93
N TYR A 109 -6.96 25.75 7.92
CA TYR A 109 -6.04 26.91 7.98
C TYR A 109 -6.80 28.21 8.25
N ASN A 110 -7.92 28.41 7.57
CA ASN A 110 -8.74 29.62 7.63
C ASN A 110 -9.75 29.67 8.80
N ASN A 111 -9.68 28.73 9.76
CA ASN A 111 -10.60 28.63 10.91
C ASN A 111 -12.08 28.49 10.52
N LYS A 112 -12.37 27.84 9.38
CA LYS A 112 -13.72 27.60 8.87
C LYS A 112 -14.19 26.20 9.25
N PHE A 113 -14.75 26.05 10.45
CA PHE A 113 -15.19 24.76 11.01
C PHE A 113 -16.70 24.52 10.92
N GLN A 114 -17.46 25.47 10.35
CA GLN A 114 -18.90 25.34 10.22
C GLN A 114 -19.25 24.24 9.20
N ILE A 115 -20.28 23.46 9.51
CA ILE A 115 -20.78 22.41 8.63
C ILE A 115 -21.35 23.05 7.36
N ASP A 116 -20.80 22.64 6.21
CA ASP A 116 -21.26 23.06 4.90
C ASP A 116 -22.01 21.90 4.22
N LYS A 117 -23.34 21.90 4.37
CA LYS A 117 -24.22 20.87 3.81
C LYS A 117 -24.33 20.92 2.28
N THR A 118 -23.75 21.93 1.63
CA THR A 118 -23.66 21.97 0.16
C THR A 118 -22.58 21.04 -0.38
N LYS A 119 -21.65 20.61 0.49
CA LYS A 119 -20.62 19.62 0.15
C LYS A 119 -21.20 18.21 0.11
N ILE A 120 -20.53 17.34 -0.62
CA ILE A 120 -20.85 15.92 -0.72
C ILE A 120 -20.82 15.30 0.68
N TYR A 121 -21.94 14.65 1.05
CA TYR A 121 -22.04 13.86 2.28
C TYR A 121 -21.06 12.69 2.22
N PHE A 122 -20.25 12.55 3.27
CA PHE A 122 -19.28 11.49 3.42
C PHE A 122 -19.74 10.52 4.51
N ASP A 123 -20.14 9.31 4.14
CA ASP A 123 -20.48 8.29 5.11
C ASP A 123 -19.20 7.65 5.69
N PHE A 124 -18.59 8.35 6.64
CA PHE A 124 -17.34 7.91 7.23
C PHE A 124 -17.47 6.57 7.97
N GLU A 125 -18.65 6.19 8.46
CA GLU A 125 -18.84 4.91 9.15
C GLU A 125 -18.76 3.74 8.18
N SER A 126 -19.46 3.84 7.05
CA SER A 126 -19.36 2.86 5.96
C SER A 126 -17.94 2.78 5.41
N GLU A 127 -17.24 3.92 5.30
CA GLU A 127 -15.86 3.96 4.85
C GLU A 127 -14.87 3.36 5.86
N ILE A 128 -15.11 3.51 7.17
CA ILE A 128 -14.33 2.80 8.20
C ILE A 128 -14.56 1.29 8.10
N LEU A 129 -15.80 0.83 7.96
CA LEU A 129 -16.09 -0.60 7.79
C LEU A 129 -15.42 -1.17 6.53
N LYS A 130 -15.46 -0.43 5.42
CA LYS A 130 -14.75 -0.80 4.20
C LYS A 130 -13.23 -0.81 4.42
N HIS A 131 -12.68 0.21 5.07
CA HIS A 131 -11.27 0.30 5.39
C HIS A 131 -10.83 -0.93 6.19
N GLU A 132 -11.55 -1.30 7.25
CA GLU A 132 -11.20 -2.44 8.11
C GLU A 132 -11.11 -3.76 7.36
N ASN A 133 -12.01 -3.97 6.40
CA ASN A 133 -12.10 -5.19 5.57
C ASN A 133 -11.18 -5.18 4.34
N SER A 134 -10.45 -4.09 4.09
CA SER A 134 -9.57 -3.94 2.93
C SER A 134 -8.15 -4.46 3.19
N SER A 135 -7.44 -4.84 2.12
CA SER A 135 -6.02 -5.17 2.18
C SER A 135 -5.16 -3.96 2.58
N ALA A 136 -3.94 -4.19 3.06
CA ALA A 136 -3.01 -3.11 3.42
C ALA A 136 -2.74 -2.15 2.25
N GLU A 137 -2.52 -2.71 1.05
CA GLU A 137 -2.37 -1.94 -0.18
C GLU A 137 -3.59 -1.04 -0.45
N GLN A 138 -4.80 -1.60 -0.40
CA GLN A 138 -6.02 -0.86 -0.66
C GLN A 138 -6.24 0.24 0.39
N LYS A 139 -5.93 -0.04 1.67
CA LYS A 139 -5.95 0.97 2.74
C LYS A 139 -5.03 2.15 2.42
N ASN A 140 -3.79 1.88 1.99
CA ASN A 140 -2.82 2.91 1.64
C ASN A 140 -3.24 3.70 0.38
N LEU A 141 -3.76 3.01 -0.65
CA LEU A 141 -4.24 3.64 -1.89
C LEU A 141 -5.41 4.58 -1.62
N GLU A 142 -6.43 4.10 -0.91
CA GLU A 142 -7.61 4.91 -0.58
C GLU A 142 -7.25 6.08 0.34
N SER A 143 -6.33 5.87 1.28
CA SER A 143 -5.82 6.95 2.12
C SER A 143 -5.10 8.01 1.30
N ALA A 144 -4.21 7.63 0.38
CA ALA A 144 -3.51 8.55 -0.52
C ALA A 144 -4.50 9.40 -1.33
N VAL A 145 -5.54 8.78 -1.90
CA VAL A 145 -6.60 9.51 -2.65
C VAL A 145 -7.32 10.53 -1.77
N ARG A 146 -7.66 10.15 -0.54
CA ARG A 146 -8.34 11.07 0.40
C ARG A 146 -7.44 12.22 0.84
N ILE A 147 -6.17 11.94 1.12
CA ILE A 147 -5.16 12.95 1.49
C ILE A 147 -5.02 13.99 0.36
N GLU A 148 -4.84 13.54 -0.89
CA GLU A 148 -4.73 14.42 -2.06
C GLU A 148 -5.96 15.32 -2.23
N LYS A 149 -7.15 14.72 -2.17
CA LYS A 149 -8.42 15.43 -2.31
C LYS A 149 -8.63 16.48 -1.22
N ASN A 150 -8.03 16.31 -0.05
CA ASN A 150 -8.15 17.26 1.07
C ASN A 150 -7.24 18.49 0.95
N GLY A 151 -6.27 18.46 0.01
CA GLY A 151 -5.35 19.54 -0.31
C GLY A 151 -4.03 19.52 0.47
N LEU A 152 -2.91 19.67 -0.23
CA LEU A 152 -1.55 19.54 0.34
C LEU A 152 -0.99 20.88 0.83
N LYS A 153 -1.47 21.37 1.99
CA LYS A 153 -1.16 22.73 2.49
C LYS A 153 0.19 22.89 3.22
N ASN A 154 0.86 21.79 3.57
CA ASN A 154 2.17 21.80 4.20
C ASN A 154 2.96 20.53 3.88
N LYS A 155 4.26 20.58 4.18
CA LYS A 155 5.18 19.49 3.92
C LYS A 155 4.80 18.19 4.61
N MET A 156 4.25 18.24 5.83
CA MET A 156 3.87 17.02 6.57
C MET A 156 2.80 16.22 5.85
N ILE A 157 1.82 16.89 5.23
CA ILE A 157 0.78 16.24 4.42
C ILE A 157 1.42 15.59 3.19
N SER A 158 2.31 16.31 2.49
CA SER A 158 3.00 15.79 1.30
C SER A 158 3.94 14.62 1.63
N ASP A 159 4.62 14.66 2.78
CA ASP A 159 5.48 13.59 3.26
C ASP A 159 4.65 12.34 3.58
N TYR A 160 3.55 12.50 4.33
CA TYR A 160 2.64 11.39 4.65
C TYR A 160 2.01 10.77 3.39
N LEU A 161 1.60 11.61 2.43
CA LEU A 161 1.11 11.14 1.14
C LEU A 161 2.18 10.33 0.38
N SER A 162 3.41 10.84 0.36
CA SER A 162 4.52 10.18 -0.33
C SER A 162 4.83 8.82 0.30
N GLU A 163 4.75 8.71 1.62
CA GLU A 163 4.86 7.43 2.33
C GLU A 163 3.76 6.45 1.91
N LYS A 164 2.49 6.87 1.89
CA LYS A 164 1.38 6.00 1.45
C LYS A 164 1.55 5.51 0.02
N LYS A 165 1.97 6.40 -0.90
CA LYS A 165 2.26 6.03 -2.29
C LYS A 165 3.43 5.07 -2.40
N ALA A 166 4.51 5.28 -1.65
CA ALA A 166 5.66 4.39 -1.64
C ALA A 166 5.29 2.97 -1.18
N LEU A 167 4.43 2.85 -0.15
CA LEU A 167 3.91 1.55 0.30
C LEU A 167 3.07 0.84 -0.78
N VAL A 168 2.20 1.57 -1.48
CA VAL A 168 1.41 1.02 -2.60
C VAL A 168 2.32 0.56 -3.74
N THR A 169 3.35 1.34 -4.07
CA THR A 169 4.33 0.98 -5.10
C THR A 169 5.11 -0.27 -4.68
N PHE A 170 5.55 -0.35 -3.42
CA PHE A 170 6.24 -1.51 -2.88
C PHE A 170 5.40 -2.79 -2.97
N ASP A 171 4.14 -2.75 -2.53
CA ASP A 171 3.23 -3.90 -2.60
C ASP A 171 3.01 -4.35 -4.06
N ASN A 172 2.83 -3.39 -4.97
CA ASN A 172 2.69 -3.69 -6.40
C ASN A 172 3.92 -4.34 -7.01
N LEU A 173 5.12 -3.84 -6.69
CA LEU A 173 6.37 -4.43 -7.16
C LEU A 173 6.58 -5.83 -6.60
N ASN A 174 6.23 -6.08 -5.34
CA ASN A 174 6.31 -7.42 -4.76
C ASN A 174 5.36 -8.41 -5.44
N LYS A 175 4.12 -8.00 -5.74
CA LYS A 175 3.18 -8.83 -6.50
C LYS A 175 3.73 -9.18 -7.88
N ILE A 176 4.26 -8.18 -8.60
CA ILE A 176 4.86 -8.42 -9.92
C ILE A 176 6.08 -9.33 -9.81
N SER A 177 6.92 -9.16 -8.79
CA SER A 177 8.07 -10.03 -8.55
C SER A 177 7.64 -11.48 -8.28
N ASN A 178 6.58 -11.69 -7.50
CA ASN A 178 6.03 -13.02 -7.23
C ASN A 178 5.49 -13.67 -8.51
N ASP A 179 4.73 -12.92 -9.32
CA ASP A 179 4.17 -13.41 -10.58
C ASP A 179 5.28 -13.72 -11.60
N TYR A 180 6.31 -12.88 -11.67
CA TYR A 180 7.52 -13.11 -12.47
C TYR A 180 8.22 -14.39 -12.04
N ASN A 181 8.44 -14.60 -10.74
CA ASN A 181 9.10 -15.80 -10.22
C ASN A 181 8.28 -17.07 -10.50
N ALA A 182 6.95 -16.99 -10.39
CA ALA A 182 6.07 -18.09 -10.75
C ALA A 182 6.16 -18.43 -12.26
N ALA A 183 6.21 -17.41 -13.12
CA ALA A 183 6.40 -17.60 -14.55
C ALA A 183 7.78 -18.21 -14.89
N ILE A 184 8.82 -17.85 -14.15
CA ILE A 184 10.16 -18.49 -14.28
C ILE A 184 10.08 -19.97 -13.95
N LEU A 185 9.41 -20.37 -12.87
CA LEU A 185 9.25 -21.78 -12.50
C LEU A 185 8.51 -22.56 -13.60
N GLU A 186 7.38 -22.04 -14.09
CA GLU A 186 6.60 -22.66 -15.17
C GLU A 186 7.40 -22.77 -16.48
N PHE A 187 8.19 -21.75 -16.81
CA PHE A 187 9.07 -21.78 -17.97
C PHE A 187 10.19 -22.80 -17.81
N ASN A 188 10.78 -22.93 -16.61
CA ASN A 188 11.80 -23.92 -16.31
C ASN A 188 11.25 -25.35 -16.44
N ASP A 189 10.01 -25.59 -16.00
CA ASP A 189 9.33 -26.87 -16.17
C ASP A 189 9.16 -27.22 -17.66
N TYR A 190 8.74 -26.24 -18.48
CA TYR A 190 8.71 -26.39 -19.93
C TYR A 190 10.09 -26.72 -20.51
N VAL A 191 11.15 -26.01 -20.14
CA VAL A 191 12.50 -26.25 -20.66
C VAL A 191 13.00 -27.64 -20.25
N ALA A 192 12.76 -28.04 -19.00
CA ALA A 192 13.09 -29.39 -18.52
C ALA A 192 12.34 -30.47 -19.33
N PHE A 193 11.07 -30.23 -19.63
CA PHE A 193 10.27 -31.12 -20.47
C PHE A 193 10.79 -31.16 -21.93
N ARG A 194 11.19 -30.02 -22.50
CA ARG A 194 11.85 -29.94 -23.82
C ARG A 194 13.16 -30.70 -23.86
N ASN A 195 13.99 -30.58 -22.83
CA ASN A 195 15.25 -31.32 -22.71
C ASN A 195 15.05 -32.83 -22.58
N LYS A 196 13.89 -33.26 -22.06
CA LYS A 196 13.42 -34.65 -22.10
C LYS A 196 12.71 -35.03 -23.40
N GLN A 197 12.82 -34.20 -24.43
CA GLN A 197 12.21 -34.41 -25.75
C GLN A 197 10.69 -34.60 -25.69
N PHE A 198 10.04 -33.87 -24.78
CA PHE A 198 8.61 -33.93 -24.51
C PHE A 198 8.13 -35.34 -24.12
N LYS A 199 8.86 -35.96 -23.18
CA LYS A 199 8.52 -37.26 -22.60
C LYS A 199 8.11 -37.14 -21.12
N PRO A 200 6.99 -37.77 -20.70
CA PRO A 200 6.04 -38.57 -21.51
C PRO A 200 5.26 -37.72 -22.53
N ASN A 201 4.70 -38.36 -23.57
CA ASN A 201 3.92 -37.63 -24.58
C ASN A 201 2.69 -36.99 -23.92
N ILE A 202 2.44 -35.73 -24.24
CA ILE A 202 1.24 -34.98 -23.87
C ILE A 202 0.51 -34.53 -25.15
N SER A 203 -0.70 -33.98 -25.01
CA SER A 203 -1.42 -33.44 -26.16
C SER A 203 -0.71 -32.21 -26.73
N ASP A 204 -0.88 -31.96 -28.03
CA ASP A 204 -0.34 -30.76 -28.69
C ASP A 204 -0.89 -29.47 -28.02
N ILE A 205 -2.11 -29.51 -27.48
CA ILE A 205 -2.74 -28.42 -26.73
C ILE A 205 -1.99 -28.17 -25.41
N ASP A 206 -1.72 -29.24 -24.66
CA ASP A 206 -1.03 -29.12 -23.37
C ASP A 206 0.41 -28.66 -23.55
N LEU A 207 1.11 -29.16 -24.58
CA LEU A 207 2.46 -28.70 -24.92
C LEU A 207 2.48 -27.21 -25.25
N LYS A 208 1.51 -26.71 -26.04
CA LYS A 208 1.41 -25.29 -26.32
C LYS A 208 1.13 -24.46 -25.06
N LYS A 209 0.25 -24.95 -24.19
CA LYS A 209 -0.06 -24.28 -22.90
C LYS A 209 1.15 -24.18 -21.99
N MET A 210 2.03 -25.19 -21.95
CA MET A 210 3.24 -25.18 -21.11
C MET A 210 4.18 -24.00 -21.41
N ILE A 211 4.22 -23.52 -22.65
CA ILE A 211 5.03 -22.35 -23.02
C ILE A 211 4.21 -21.04 -23.05
N GLN A 212 2.94 -21.11 -23.45
CA GLN A 212 2.08 -19.93 -23.55
C GLN A 212 1.76 -19.33 -22.17
N THR A 213 1.52 -20.17 -21.16
CA THR A 213 1.15 -19.72 -19.81
C THR A 213 2.23 -18.83 -19.17
N PRO A 214 3.51 -19.27 -19.05
CA PRO A 214 4.56 -18.41 -18.51
C PRO A 214 4.81 -17.17 -19.38
N ARG A 215 4.69 -17.28 -20.71
CA ARG A 215 4.80 -16.12 -21.62
C ARG A 215 3.79 -15.03 -21.30
N ASP A 216 2.52 -15.40 -21.19
CA ASP A 216 1.44 -14.44 -20.95
C ASP A 216 1.61 -13.76 -19.58
N LYS A 217 2.11 -14.48 -18.57
CA LYS A 217 2.49 -13.91 -17.27
C LYS A 217 3.66 -12.92 -17.36
N PHE A 218 4.70 -13.22 -18.15
CA PHE A 218 5.80 -12.27 -18.36
C PHE A 218 5.33 -10.99 -19.06
N ILE A 219 4.39 -11.10 -20.00
CA ILE A 219 3.80 -9.93 -20.67
C ILE A 219 2.94 -9.12 -19.69
N ASP A 220 2.09 -9.77 -18.88
CA ASP A 220 1.34 -9.07 -17.81
C ASP A 220 2.28 -8.33 -16.85
N CYS A 221 3.38 -8.98 -16.43
CA CYS A 221 4.40 -8.35 -15.59
C CYS A 221 5.01 -7.12 -16.28
N GLN A 222 5.35 -7.21 -17.57
CA GLN A 222 5.90 -6.11 -18.34
C GLN A 222 4.91 -4.94 -18.44
N GLU A 223 3.65 -5.22 -18.74
CA GLU A 223 2.58 -4.23 -18.83
C GLU A 223 2.34 -3.54 -17.49
N ARG A 224 2.25 -4.29 -16.38
CA ARG A 224 2.09 -3.72 -15.04
C ARG A 224 3.28 -2.85 -14.64
N LEU A 225 4.52 -3.25 -14.94
CA LEU A 225 5.71 -2.43 -14.67
C LEU A 225 5.79 -1.16 -15.52
N SER A 226 5.20 -1.16 -16.70
CA SER A 226 5.12 0.05 -17.55
C SER A 226 4.21 1.13 -16.96
N LYS A 227 3.23 0.73 -16.16
CA LYS A 227 2.27 1.63 -15.48
C LYS A 227 2.83 2.21 -14.17
N VAL A 228 3.98 1.72 -13.71
CA VAL A 228 4.67 2.24 -12.53
C VAL A 228 5.50 3.46 -12.94
N VAL A 229 5.01 4.67 -12.60
CA VAL A 229 5.61 5.96 -13.00
C VAL A 229 6.33 6.65 -11.85
N ASP A 230 5.67 6.78 -10.69
CA ASP A 230 6.20 7.48 -9.52
C ASP A 230 6.81 6.49 -8.52
N VAL A 231 8.15 6.39 -8.52
CA VAL A 231 8.89 5.47 -7.65
C VAL A 231 9.86 6.25 -6.78
N ASP A 232 9.77 6.03 -5.48
CA ASP A 232 10.67 6.62 -4.51
C ASP A 232 12.06 5.94 -4.54
N ALA A 233 13.05 6.59 -3.93
CA ALA A 233 14.44 6.14 -3.97
C ALA A 233 14.64 4.69 -3.50
N GLN A 234 13.80 4.19 -2.59
CA GLN A 234 13.91 2.83 -2.05
C GLN A 234 13.49 1.78 -3.08
N ASN A 235 12.50 2.10 -3.93
CA ASN A 235 11.90 1.16 -4.88
C ASN A 235 12.52 1.23 -6.29
N ILE A 236 13.30 2.27 -6.62
CA ILE A 236 13.91 2.47 -7.94
C ILE A 236 14.77 1.27 -8.38
N GLN A 237 15.59 0.73 -7.47
CA GLN A 237 16.46 -0.41 -7.81
C GLN A 237 15.68 -1.69 -8.07
N ASN A 238 14.62 -1.94 -7.29
CA ASN A 238 13.75 -3.09 -7.50
C ASN A 238 13.04 -3.01 -8.86
N LEU A 239 12.43 -1.86 -9.18
CA LEU A 239 11.82 -1.60 -10.49
C LEU A 239 12.82 -1.83 -11.64
N LYS A 240 14.02 -1.26 -11.53
CA LYS A 240 15.06 -1.39 -12.55
C LYS A 240 15.49 -2.85 -12.73
N GLY A 241 15.70 -3.58 -11.64
CA GLY A 241 16.05 -4.99 -11.64
C GLY A 241 15.01 -5.83 -12.37
N LEU A 242 13.73 -5.72 -11.98
CA LEU A 242 12.64 -6.46 -12.62
C LEU A 242 12.50 -6.13 -14.11
N LYS A 243 12.61 -4.86 -14.50
CA LYS A 243 12.60 -4.45 -15.92
C LYS A 243 13.74 -5.11 -16.69
N GLN A 244 14.96 -5.12 -16.14
CA GLN A 244 16.11 -5.77 -16.77
C GLN A 244 15.91 -7.28 -16.90
N SER A 245 15.41 -7.95 -15.87
CA SER A 245 15.11 -9.38 -15.88
C SER A 245 14.08 -9.75 -16.95
N LEU A 246 13.05 -8.92 -17.16
CA LEU A 246 12.06 -9.12 -18.22
C LEU A 246 12.65 -8.93 -19.62
N ILE A 247 13.47 -7.89 -19.82
CA ILE A 247 14.18 -7.65 -21.10
C ILE A 247 15.03 -8.85 -21.50
N GLN A 248 15.62 -9.55 -20.52
CA GLN A 248 16.46 -10.72 -20.78
C GLN A 248 15.66 -11.99 -21.06
N ILE A 249 14.55 -12.24 -20.35
CA ILE A 249 13.82 -13.51 -20.44
C ILE A 249 12.80 -13.55 -21.59
N LEU A 250 12.12 -12.43 -21.88
CA LEU A 250 11.05 -12.41 -22.88
C LEU A 250 11.50 -12.88 -24.27
N PRO A 251 12.65 -12.45 -24.83
CA PRO A 251 13.13 -12.94 -26.11
C PRO A 251 13.33 -14.46 -26.14
N GLN A 252 13.81 -15.04 -25.03
CA GLN A 252 14.02 -16.49 -24.92
C GLN A 252 12.68 -17.23 -24.91
N VAL A 253 11.70 -16.72 -24.16
CA VAL A 253 10.36 -17.32 -24.11
C VAL A 253 9.68 -17.28 -25.48
N GLU A 254 9.83 -16.18 -26.23
CA GLU A 254 9.32 -16.06 -27.59
C GLU A 254 10.01 -17.03 -28.55
N GLU A 255 11.33 -17.20 -28.45
CA GLU A 255 12.08 -18.21 -29.22
C GLU A 255 11.57 -19.63 -28.93
N GLN A 256 11.34 -19.95 -27.65
CA GLN A 256 10.80 -21.23 -27.24
C GLN A 256 9.36 -21.45 -27.75
N LEU A 257 8.52 -20.43 -27.73
CA LEU A 257 7.17 -20.50 -28.30
C LEU A 257 7.22 -20.71 -29.81
N ALA A 258 8.11 -20.02 -30.52
CA ALA A 258 8.32 -20.21 -31.95
C ALA A 258 8.74 -21.66 -32.26
N PHE A 259 9.63 -22.23 -31.46
CA PHE A 259 10.00 -23.65 -31.57
C PHE A 259 8.79 -24.58 -31.39
N VAL A 260 7.94 -24.36 -30.37
CA VAL A 260 6.76 -25.21 -30.16
C VAL A 260 5.79 -25.09 -31.33
N ASN A 261 5.54 -23.88 -31.82
CA ASN A 261 4.68 -23.68 -32.99
C ASN A 261 5.24 -24.38 -34.24
N GLU A 262 6.55 -24.31 -34.46
CA GLU A 262 7.18 -25.05 -35.55
C GLU A 262 7.06 -26.56 -35.33
N TYR A 263 7.41 -27.07 -34.15
CA TYR A 263 7.33 -28.49 -33.79
C TYR A 263 5.94 -29.07 -34.06
N LEU A 264 4.91 -28.33 -33.61
CA LEU A 264 3.52 -28.72 -33.78
C LEU A 264 3.07 -28.72 -35.25
N SER A 265 3.65 -27.87 -36.10
CA SER A 265 3.37 -27.85 -37.55
C SER A 265 3.92 -29.06 -38.32
N LYS A 266 4.88 -29.81 -37.76
CA LYS A 266 5.51 -30.95 -38.43
C LYS A 266 4.82 -32.28 -38.09
N ASN A 267 4.99 -33.27 -38.97
CA ASN A 267 4.59 -34.65 -38.71
C ASN A 267 5.51 -35.36 -37.69
N ASN A 268 5.06 -36.50 -37.16
CA ASN A 268 5.74 -37.26 -36.11
C ASN A 268 7.19 -37.65 -36.43
N PHE A 269 7.51 -37.91 -37.70
CA PHE A 269 8.87 -38.26 -38.11
C PHE A 269 9.80 -37.05 -38.01
N LYS A 270 9.40 -35.91 -38.58
CA LYS A 270 10.20 -34.68 -38.57
C LYS A 270 10.39 -34.11 -37.15
N ARG A 271 9.38 -34.24 -36.28
CA ARG A 271 9.43 -33.81 -34.86
C ARG A 271 10.63 -34.40 -34.09
N LYS A 272 11.02 -35.66 -34.38
CA LYS A 272 12.11 -36.34 -33.67
C LYS A 272 13.49 -35.69 -33.89
N GLY A 273 13.70 -35.05 -35.04
CA GLY A 273 14.98 -34.44 -35.40
C GLY A 273 15.18 -33.00 -34.89
N MET A 274 14.20 -32.43 -34.20
CA MET A 274 14.20 -31.00 -33.83
C MET A 274 14.86 -30.70 -32.48
N PHE A 275 15.28 -31.71 -31.71
CA PHE A 275 15.76 -31.51 -30.35
C PHE A 275 17.28 -31.29 -30.28
N THR A 276 17.66 -30.18 -29.64
CA THR A 276 19.01 -29.89 -29.14
C THR A 276 18.92 -29.63 -27.63
N LYS A 277 20.01 -29.87 -26.88
CA LYS A 277 20.04 -29.54 -25.45
C LYS A 277 20.08 -28.03 -25.26
N ILE A 278 19.28 -27.51 -24.35
CA ILE A 278 19.21 -26.08 -24.03
C ILE A 278 19.44 -25.89 -22.52
N THR A 279 20.30 -24.95 -22.16
CA THR A 279 20.62 -24.58 -20.78
C THR A 279 19.96 -23.26 -20.40
N LEU A 280 19.61 -23.10 -19.12
CA LEU A 280 18.90 -21.94 -18.59
C LEU A 280 19.82 -21.01 -17.79
N PHE A 281 19.45 -19.72 -17.74
CA PHE A 281 20.00 -18.74 -16.81
C PHE A 281 19.52 -19.02 -15.38
N GLY A 282 20.42 -19.01 -14.38
CA GLY A 282 20.04 -18.89 -12.96
C GLY A 282 20.02 -20.14 -12.08
N LEU A 283 20.37 -21.34 -12.56
CA LEU A 283 20.69 -22.48 -11.68
C LEU A 283 22.19 -22.56 -11.42
N LYS A 284 22.67 -21.88 -10.37
CA LYS A 284 23.62 -22.55 -9.47
C LYS A 284 22.76 -23.39 -8.54
N LEU A 285 22.55 -24.65 -8.91
CA LEU A 285 22.23 -25.68 -7.92
C LEU A 285 23.53 -26.00 -7.19
N ASN A 286 23.74 -25.36 -6.05
CA ASN A 286 24.53 -25.92 -4.96
C ASN A 286 23.55 -26.28 -3.84
#